data_AF-A0A971MX93-F1
#
_entry.id   AF-A0A971MX93-F1
#
_cell.length_a   1.000
_cell.length_b   1.000
_cell.length_c   1.000
_cell.angle_alpha   90.00
_cell.angle_beta   90.00
_cell.angle_gamma   90.00
#
_symmetry.space_group_name_H-M   'P 1'
#
loop_
_entity.id
_entity.type
_entity.pdbx_description
1 polymer ?
#
loop_
_entity_poly.entity_id
_entity_poly.type
_entity_poly.pdbx_seq_one_letter_code
_entity_poly.pdbx_strand_id
1 'polypeptide(L)' 'MARNIKGITIELDGNVTPLTNALKKVNNETKEINGYLKEVERSLKFSPGNTELVAQKQRLLKHAITETEEKLKTLTNTF' A
#
# COMPACT_ATOMS: atom_id res chain seq x y z
N MET A 1 -0.42 43.92 6.14
CA MET A 1 1.01 43.54 6.18
C MET A 1 1.12 42.10 6.66
N ALA A 2 1.27 41.15 5.74
CA ALA A 2 1.79 39.82 5.99
C ALA A 2 2.67 39.52 4.77
N ARG A 3 3.96 39.57 5.02
CA ARG A 3 5.06 39.58 4.07
C ARG A 3 5.66 38.17 4.13
N ASN A 4 5.97 37.59 2.98
CA ASN A 4 6.61 36.27 2.82
C ASN A 4 5.63 35.13 3.19
N ILE A 5 5.37 34.08 2.41
CA ILE A 5 6.32 33.23 1.69
C ILE A 5 5.60 32.56 0.49
N LYS A 6 5.33 33.32 -0.59
CA LYS A 6 4.76 32.71 -1.82
C LYS A 6 5.75 31.75 -2.52
N GLY A 7 7.03 31.76 -2.17
CA GLY A 7 8.03 30.83 -2.72
C GLY A 7 7.96 29.40 -2.16
N ILE A 8 7.67 29.23 -0.86
CA ILE A 8 7.67 27.89 -0.22
C ILE A 8 6.39 27.11 -0.54
N THR A 9 5.25 27.79 -0.76
CA THR A 9 4.03 27.11 -1.20
C THR A 9 4.12 26.62 -2.65
N ILE A 10 4.80 27.35 -3.53
CA ILE A 10 4.89 27.01 -4.96
C ILE A 10 5.81 25.80 -5.21
N GLU A 11 6.77 25.50 -4.34
CA GLU A 11 7.56 24.26 -4.41
C GLU A 11 6.80 23.02 -3.90
N LEU A 12 5.81 23.21 -3.00
CA LEU A 12 4.90 22.14 -2.56
C LEU A 12 3.69 21.94 -3.50
N ASP A 13 3.37 22.93 -4.34
CA ASP A 13 2.31 22.91 -5.38
C ASP A 13 2.77 22.27 -6.70
N GLY A 14 4.00 21.74 -6.75
CA GLY A 14 4.52 20.93 -7.84
C GLY A 14 3.89 19.53 -7.87
N ASN A 15 2.57 19.44 -8.10
CA ASN A 15 1.84 18.20 -8.39
C ASN A 15 2.13 17.05 -7.41
N VAL A 16 1.81 17.23 -6.12
CA VAL A 16 1.76 16.12 -5.14
C VAL A 16 0.53 15.22 -5.32
N THR A 17 -0.38 15.57 -6.24
CA THR A 17 -1.58 14.78 -6.60
C THR A 17 -1.25 13.34 -7.02
N PRO A 18 -0.31 13.07 -7.95
CA PRO A 18 0.12 11.72 -8.29
C PRO A 18 0.69 10.96 -7.10
N LEU A 19 1.49 11.61 -6.24
CA LEU A 19 2.04 10.98 -5.03
C LEU A 19 0.92 10.61 -4.04
N THR A 20 -0.01 11.54 -3.80
CA THR A 20 -1.17 11.33 -2.92
C THR A 20 -2.08 10.22 -3.44
N ASN A 21 -2.29 10.16 -4.76
CA ASN A 21 -3.07 9.12 -5.40
C ASN A 21 -2.36 7.76 -5.36
N ALA A 22 -1.06 7.71 -5.59
CA ALA A 22 -0.24 6.49 -5.46
C ALA A 22 -0.29 5.96 -4.02
N LEU A 23 -0.08 6.83 -3.02
CA LEU A 23 -0.16 6.45 -1.60
C LEU A 23 -1.58 6.01 -1.20
N LYS A 24 -2.63 6.63 -1.76
CA LYS A 24 -4.02 6.19 -1.54
C LYS A 24 -4.30 4.83 -2.17
N LYS A 25 -3.84 4.59 -3.40
CA LYS A 25 -4.00 3.32 -4.11
C LYS A 25 -3.35 2.18 -3.32
N VAL A 26 -2.08 2.34 -2.96
CA VAL A 26 -1.32 1.36 -2.17
C VAL A 26 -1.94 1.13 -0.78
N ASN A 27 -2.45 2.17 -0.13
CA ASN A 27 -3.14 2.01 1.16
C ASN A 27 -4.46 1.22 1.03
N ASN A 28 -5.20 1.38 -0.08
CA ASN A 28 -6.40 0.59 -0.34
C ASN A 28 -6.04 -0.87 -0.67
N GLU A 29 -5.06 -1.11 -1.54
CA GLU A 29 -4.55 -2.46 -1.84
C GLU A 29 -4.10 -3.18 -0.56
N THR A 30 -3.37 -2.50 0.33
CA THR A 30 -2.95 -3.05 1.62
C THR A 30 -4.15 -3.45 2.51
N LYS A 31 -5.23 -2.67 2.51
CA LYS A 31 -6.45 -3.00 3.26
C LYS A 31 -7.16 -4.23 2.68
N GLU A 32 -7.26 -4.30 1.36
CA GLU A 32 -7.86 -5.45 0.68
C GLU A 32 -7.07 -6.73 0.94
N ILE A 33 -5.73 -6.69 0.80
CA ILE A 33 -4.84 -7.82 1.08
C ILE A 33 -5.00 -8.31 2.53
N ASN A 34 -5.12 -7.41 3.50
CA ASN A 34 -5.39 -7.79 4.90
C ASN A 34 -6.76 -8.47 5.08
N GLY A 35 -7.77 -8.07 4.30
CA GLY A 35 -9.07 -8.73 4.24
C GLY A 35 -8.93 -10.17 3.72
N TYR A 36 -8.29 -10.33 2.56
CA TYR A 36 -8.06 -11.64 1.95
C TYR A 36 -7.23 -12.55 2.86
N LEU A 37 -6.20 -12.04 3.53
CA LEU A 37 -5.41 -12.82 4.50
C LEU A 37 -6.27 -13.33 5.67
N LYS A 38 -7.17 -12.49 6.21
CA LYS A 38 -8.12 -12.92 7.26
C LYS A 38 -9.09 -13.99 6.77
N GLU A 39 -9.57 -13.88 5.54
CA GLU A 39 -10.46 -14.88 4.94
C GLU A 39 -9.74 -16.21 4.71
N VAL A 40 -8.53 -16.16 4.16
CA VAL A 40 -7.68 -17.35 3.97
C VAL A 40 -7.33 -17.99 5.31
N GLU A 41 -7.03 -17.21 6.35
CA GLU A 41 -6.80 -17.75 7.69
C GLU A 41 -8.05 -18.36 8.33
N ARG A 42 -9.23 -17.76 8.13
CA ARG A 42 -10.50 -18.36 8.58
C ARG A 42 -10.72 -19.70 7.87
N SER A 43 -10.59 -19.74 6.55
CA SER A 43 -10.77 -20.96 5.76
C SER A 43 -9.74 -22.03 6.12
N LEU A 44 -8.48 -21.67 6.39
CA LEU A 44 -7.45 -22.59 6.89
C LEU A 44 -7.78 -23.14 8.28
N LYS A 45 -8.42 -22.36 9.16
CA LYS A 45 -8.89 -22.87 10.46
C LYS A 45 -10.00 -23.92 10.31
N PHE A 46 -10.89 -23.75 9.33
CA PHE A 46 -11.92 -24.75 9.02
C PHE A 46 -11.39 -25.95 8.24
N SER A 47 -10.31 -25.78 7.47
CA SER A 47 -9.72 -26.83 6.63
C SER A 47 -8.18 -26.77 6.67
N PRO A 48 -7.56 -27.25 7.76
CA PRO A 48 -6.12 -27.07 8.02
C PRO A 48 -5.19 -27.85 7.08
N GLY A 49 -5.71 -28.80 6.30
CA GLY A 49 -4.96 -29.56 5.29
C GLY A 49 -5.07 -29.00 3.87
N ASN A 50 -5.75 -27.86 3.66
CA ASN A 50 -5.96 -27.34 2.31
C ASN A 50 -4.70 -26.64 1.78
N THR A 51 -3.89 -27.38 1.03
CA THR A 51 -2.65 -26.90 0.38
C THR A 51 -2.88 -25.75 -0.60
N GLU A 52 -4.08 -25.65 -1.17
CA GLU A 52 -4.45 -24.56 -2.09
C GLU A 52 -4.61 -23.24 -1.35
N LEU A 53 -5.22 -23.25 -0.17
CA LEU A 53 -5.33 -22.09 0.71
C LEU A 53 -3.96 -21.65 1.26
N VAL A 54 -3.06 -22.58 1.55
CA VAL A 54 -1.68 -22.26 1.93
C VAL A 54 -0.94 -21.59 0.77
N ALA A 55 -1.12 -22.09 -0.45
CA ALA A 55 -0.56 -21.46 -1.65
C ALA A 55 -1.15 -20.07 -1.90
N GLN A 56 -2.45 -19.88 -1.69
CA GLN A 56 -3.10 -18.55 -1.76
C GLN A 56 -2.55 -17.60 -0.69
N LYS A 57 -2.34 -18.05 0.56
CA LYS A 57 -1.71 -17.25 1.63
C LYS A 57 -0.31 -16.79 1.22
N GLN A 58 0.52 -17.70 0.72
CA GLN A 58 1.86 -17.41 0.21
C GLN A 58 1.83 -16.38 -0.94
N ARG A 59 0.90 -16.51 -1.88
CA ARG A 59 0.72 -15.55 -2.98
C ARG A 59 0.31 -14.17 -2.47
N LEU A 60 -0.64 -14.10 -1.54
CA LEU A 60 -1.09 -12.84 -0.92
C LEU A 60 0.03 -12.17 -0.14
N LEU A 61 0.82 -12.94 0.62
CA LEU A 61 1.98 -12.41 1.34
C LEU A 61 3.05 -11.88 0.39
N LYS A 62 3.34 -12.60 -0.70
CA LYS A 62 4.26 -12.12 -1.73
C LYS A 62 3.77 -10.82 -2.35
N HIS A 63 2.48 -10.73 -2.66
CA HIS A 63 1.87 -9.52 -3.19
C HIS A 63 1.91 -8.35 -2.20
N ALA A 64 1.65 -8.61 -0.91
CA ALA A 64 1.79 -7.62 0.15
C ALA A 64 3.21 -7.05 0.26
N ILE A 65 4.22 -7.90 0.11
CA ILE A 65 5.63 -7.50 0.11
C ILE A 65 5.92 -6.60 -1.08
N THR A 66 5.51 -6.99 -2.30
CA THR A 66 5.71 -6.19 -3.51
C THR A 66 5.02 -4.82 -3.39
N GLU A 67 3.78 -4.77 -2.90
CA GLU A 67 3.06 -3.52 -2.64
C GLU A 67 3.76 -2.64 -1.60
N THR A 68 4.34 -3.24 -0.56
CA THR A 68 5.09 -2.52 0.46
C THR A 68 6.40 -1.96 -0.10
N GLU A 69 7.08 -2.72 -0.97
CA GLU A 69 8.27 -2.26 -1.70
C GLU A 69 7.93 -1.11 -2.65
N GLU A 70 6.82 -1.16 -3.36
CA GLU A 70 6.34 -0.06 -4.21
C GLU A 70 5.97 1.18 -3.37
N LYS A 71 5.35 1.00 -2.20
CA LYS A 71 5.12 2.08 -1.24
C LYS A 71 6.42 2.74 -0.79
N LEU A 72 7.43 1.93 -0.48
CA LEU A 72 8.74 2.41 -0.07
C LEU A 72 9.41 3.18 -1.20
N LYS A 73 9.41 2.63 -2.43
CA LYS A 73 9.93 3.29 -3.62
C LYS A 73 9.26 4.62 -3.89
N THR A 74 7.94 4.69 -3.83
CA THR A 74 7.19 5.95 -4.05
C THR A 74 7.52 6.99 -2.98
N LEU A 75 7.76 6.59 -1.73
CA LEU A 75 8.20 7.47 -0.66
C LEU A 75 9.68 7.92 -0.82
N THR A 76 10.58 7.02 -1.21
CA THR A 76 12.02 7.31 -1.32
C THR A 76 12.39 8.06 -2.59
N ASN A 77 11.68 7.83 -3.71
CA ASN A 77 11.99 8.48 -4.99
C ASN A 77 11.54 9.96 -5.05
N THR A 78 11.09 10.51 -3.90
CA THR A 78 10.67 11.91 -3.73
C THR A 78 11.70 12.73 -2.94
N PHE A 79 12.85 12.13 -2.53
CA PHE A 79 13.95 12.81 -1.85
C PHE A 79 15.23 12.79 -2.68
#